data_AF-A0A9P6Q9A6-F1
#
_entry.id   AF-A0A9P6Q9A6-F1
#
_cell.length_a   1.000
_cell.length_b   1.000
_cell.length_c   1.000
_cell.angle_alpha   90.00
_cell.angle_beta   90.00
_cell.angle_gamma   90.00
#
_symmetry.space_group_name_H-M   'P 1'
#
loop_
_entity.id
_entity.type
_entity.pdbx_description
1 polymer ?
#
loop_
_entity_poly.entity_id
_entity_poly.type
_entity_poly.pdbx_seq_one_letter_code
_entity_poly.pdbx_strand_id
1 'polypeptide(L)'
;MPSLKNTSESSVFEPIQAKSRPAYAQENYYIDQPNAPGSYLGPMDASLPNADKVPLLFQPFTIKGLTVSNRVVVAPMCMYSSKDGFFTNFHLVSIGSFAINGAGLILQEATAVMPNGRISPGCAGLWDDAQVHKLKEIVDFVHVQGGKI
;
A
#
# COMPACT_ATOMS: atom_id res chain seq x y z
N MET A 1 -52.70 -39.49 17.75
CA MET A 1 -51.66 -38.46 17.85
C MET A 1 -50.31 -39.11 17.56
N PRO A 2 -49.77 -38.99 16.33
CA PRO A 2 -48.51 -39.63 15.96
C PRO A 2 -47.32 -38.76 16.38
N SER A 3 -46.34 -39.41 17.03
CA SER A 3 -45.09 -38.84 17.52
C SER A 3 -44.17 -38.39 16.37
N LEU A 4 -43.71 -37.14 16.41
CA LEU A 4 -42.73 -36.58 15.47
C LEU A 4 -41.37 -37.24 15.71
N LYS A 5 -40.94 -38.07 14.76
CA LYS A 5 -39.58 -38.63 14.75
C LYS A 5 -38.60 -37.51 14.38
N ASN A 6 -37.69 -37.23 15.29
CA ASN A 6 -36.58 -36.30 15.13
C ASN A 6 -35.62 -36.83 14.05
N THR A 7 -35.72 -36.32 12.81
CA THR A 7 -34.72 -36.55 11.77
C THR A 7 -33.55 -35.62 12.02
N SER A 8 -32.54 -36.15 12.71
CA SER A 8 -31.20 -35.56 12.73
C SER A 8 -30.54 -35.82 11.37
N GLU A 9 -30.88 -35.01 10.37
CA GLU A 9 -30.01 -34.84 9.21
C GLU A 9 -28.78 -34.07 9.67
N SER A 10 -27.82 -34.82 10.21
CA SER A 10 -26.42 -34.39 10.22
C SER A 10 -26.01 -34.20 8.77
N SER A 11 -26.07 -32.96 8.29
CA SER A 11 -25.47 -32.56 7.03
C SER A 11 -24.02 -33.01 7.07
N VAL A 12 -23.70 -34.04 6.30
CA VAL A 12 -22.35 -34.51 6.07
C VAL A 12 -21.62 -33.40 5.32
N PHE A 13 -21.10 -32.43 6.07
CA PHE A 13 -19.99 -31.61 5.60
C PHE A 13 -18.81 -32.56 5.52
N GLU A 14 -18.57 -33.09 4.33
CA GLU A 14 -17.29 -33.73 4.08
C GLU A 14 -16.18 -32.72 4.40
N PRO A 15 -15.16 -33.11 5.19
CA PRO A 15 -14.08 -32.21 5.49
C PRO A 15 -13.44 -31.82 4.17
N ILE A 16 -13.46 -30.52 3.85
CA ILE A 16 -12.67 -29.96 2.76
C ILE A 16 -11.25 -30.42 3.04
N GLN A 17 -10.75 -31.38 2.26
CA GLN A 17 -9.36 -31.82 2.31
C GLN A 17 -8.52 -30.56 2.22
N ALA A 18 -7.93 -30.19 3.36
CA ALA A 18 -7.07 -29.03 3.45
C ALA A 18 -5.84 -29.37 2.61
N LYS A 19 -5.90 -29.08 1.31
CA LYS A 19 -4.71 -28.97 0.48
C LYS A 19 -3.76 -28.12 1.30
N SER A 20 -2.64 -28.72 1.71
CA SER A 20 -1.65 -28.08 2.57
C SER A 20 -1.38 -26.71 1.97
N ARG A 21 -1.92 -25.65 2.59
CA ARG A 21 -1.65 -24.29 2.15
C ARG A 21 -0.15 -24.15 2.29
N PRO A 22 0.59 -23.80 1.23
CA PRO A 22 2.02 -23.62 1.34
C PRO A 22 2.29 -22.70 2.53
N ALA A 23 3.05 -23.19 3.50
CA ALA A 23 3.46 -22.40 4.66
C ALA A 23 4.50 -21.40 4.15
N TYR A 24 4.08 -20.16 3.93
CA TYR A 24 5.01 -19.09 3.60
C TYR A 24 5.72 -18.68 4.89
N ALA A 25 7.06 -18.68 4.88
CA ALA A 25 7.83 -18.10 5.97
C ALA A 25 7.35 -16.66 6.19
N GLN A 26 7.04 -16.28 7.44
CA GLN A 26 6.52 -14.93 7.75
C GLN A 26 7.47 -13.81 7.30
N GLU A 27 8.73 -14.15 7.09
CA GLU A 27 9.79 -13.23 6.71
C GLU A 27 9.56 -12.58 5.34
N ASN A 28 8.69 -13.16 4.50
CA ASN A 28 8.18 -12.55 3.26
C ASN A 28 6.71 -12.95 3.01
N TYR A 29 5.80 -12.57 3.93
CA TYR A 29 4.36 -12.75 3.71
C TYR A 29 3.79 -11.71 2.73
N TYR A 30 4.37 -11.63 1.54
CA TYR A 30 3.77 -10.98 0.38
C TYR A 30 3.47 -12.10 -0.61
N ILE A 31 2.19 -12.41 -0.75
CA ILE A 31 1.74 -13.27 -1.84
C ILE A 31 1.91 -12.43 -3.11
N ASP A 32 2.76 -12.89 -4.02
CA ASP A 32 2.86 -12.33 -5.37
C ASP A 32 1.44 -12.31 -5.97
N GLN A 33 0.86 -11.11 -6.02
CA GLN A 33 -0.45 -10.94 -6.59
C GLN A 33 -0.33 -11.23 -8.09
N PRO A 34 -1.29 -11.97 -8.69
CA PRO A 34 -1.26 -12.25 -10.12
C PRO A 34 -1.27 -10.95 -10.95
N ASN A 35 -1.84 -9.88 -10.39
CA ASN A 35 -1.82 -8.54 -10.95
C ASN A 35 -1.20 -7.56 -9.95
N ALA A 36 -0.24 -6.75 -10.40
CA ALA A 36 0.38 -5.75 -9.53
C ALA A 36 -0.65 -4.70 -9.07
N PRO A 37 -0.65 -4.28 -7.80
CA PRO A 37 -1.50 -3.19 -7.31
C PRO A 37 -1.36 -1.93 -8.18
N GLY A 38 -2.46 -1.22 -8.38
CA GLY A 38 -2.50 -0.04 -9.25
C GLY A 38 -2.42 -0.34 -10.74
N SER A 39 -2.56 -1.61 -11.16
CA SER A 39 -2.69 -1.99 -12.57
C SER A 39 -4.14 -1.93 -13.04
N TYR A 40 -4.33 -1.59 -14.32
CA TYR A 40 -5.64 -1.66 -14.95
C TYR A 40 -6.01 -3.11 -15.28
N LEU A 41 -7.15 -3.58 -14.75
CA LEU A 41 -7.63 -4.96 -14.95
C LEU A 41 -8.55 -5.13 -16.17
N GLY A 42 -8.78 -4.06 -16.93
CA GLY A 42 -9.83 -4.00 -17.94
C GLY A 42 -11.10 -3.32 -17.41
N PRO A 43 -12.03 -3.01 -18.31
CA PRO A 43 -13.29 -2.39 -17.93
C PRO A 43 -14.20 -3.45 -17.28
N MET A 44 -15.00 -3.03 -16.30
CA MET A 44 -16.01 -3.90 -15.71
C MET A 44 -17.14 -4.22 -16.71
N ASP A 45 -17.32 -3.37 -17.71
CA ASP A 45 -18.26 -3.51 -18.82
C ASP A 45 -17.56 -3.24 -20.16
N ALA A 46 -17.54 -4.25 -21.04
CA ALA A 46 -16.95 -4.18 -22.36
C ALA A 46 -17.72 -3.26 -23.34
N SER A 47 -18.93 -2.83 -23.00
CA SER A 47 -19.74 -1.90 -23.81
C SER A 47 -19.28 -0.44 -23.70
N LEU A 48 -18.43 -0.13 -22.72
CA LEU A 48 -17.96 1.23 -22.47
C LEU A 48 -17.01 1.73 -23.59
N PRO A 49 -17.04 3.04 -23.90
CA PRO A 49 -16.12 3.61 -24.88
C PRO A 49 -14.66 3.40 -24.47
N ASN A 50 -13.82 2.97 -25.42
CA ASN A 50 -12.40 2.66 -25.21
C ASN A 50 -12.13 1.52 -24.21
N ALA A 51 -13.05 0.57 -24.07
CA ALA A 51 -12.90 -0.65 -23.27
C ALA A 51 -11.64 -1.48 -23.61
N ASP A 52 -11.13 -1.33 -24.83
CA ASP A 52 -9.93 -1.99 -25.37
C ASP A 52 -8.61 -1.32 -24.95
N LYS A 53 -8.64 -0.11 -24.36
CA LYS A 53 -7.45 0.69 -24.09
C LYS A 53 -7.21 0.89 -22.60
N VAL A 54 -5.96 0.74 -22.18
CA VAL A 54 -5.54 1.10 -20.83
C VAL A 54 -5.65 2.61 -20.63
N PRO A 55 -6.41 3.12 -19.65
CA PRO A 55 -6.52 4.55 -19.38
C PRO A 55 -5.16 5.17 -19.10
N LEU A 56 -4.98 6.43 -19.51
CA LEU A 56 -3.72 7.17 -19.33
C LEU A 56 -3.23 7.15 -17.87
N LEU A 57 -4.16 7.16 -16.91
CA LEU A 57 -3.89 7.11 -15.47
C LEU A 57 -3.05 5.89 -15.06
N PHE A 58 -3.25 4.74 -15.72
CA PHE A 58 -2.58 3.48 -15.39
C PHE A 58 -1.41 3.15 -16.32
N GLN A 59 -1.05 4.08 -17.21
CA GLN A 59 0.13 3.92 -18.06
C GLN A 59 1.38 4.44 -17.34
N PRO A 60 2.54 3.81 -17.54
CA PRO A 60 3.79 4.28 -16.96
C PRO A 60 4.19 5.62 -17.54
N PHE A 61 4.98 6.38 -16.79
CA PHE A 61 5.58 7.61 -17.27
C PHE A 61 6.98 7.80 -16.68
N THR A 62 7.82 8.56 -17.38
CA THR A 62 9.20 8.80 -16.97
C THR A 62 9.44 10.29 -16.76
N ILE A 63 9.98 10.65 -15.60
CA ILE A 63 10.48 12.00 -15.31
C ILE A 63 12.00 11.91 -15.17
N LYS A 64 12.73 12.58 -16.05
CA LYS A 64 14.21 12.46 -16.14
C LYS A 64 14.61 10.99 -16.28
N GLY A 65 15.30 10.42 -15.30
CA GLY A 65 15.71 9.00 -15.26
C GLY A 65 14.81 8.10 -14.41
N LEU A 66 13.72 8.62 -13.84
CA LEU A 66 12.83 7.88 -12.95
C LEU A 66 11.58 7.43 -13.72
N THR A 67 11.39 6.12 -13.86
CA THR A 67 10.17 5.53 -14.42
C THR A 67 9.21 5.13 -13.29
N VAL A 68 7.97 5.58 -13.42
CA VAL A 68 6.87 5.31 -12.49
C VAL A 68 5.83 4.42 -13.17
N SER A 69 5.28 3.44 -12.45
CA SER A 69 4.38 2.41 -12.98
C SER A 69 3.03 2.94 -13.46
N ASN A 70 2.50 3.99 -12.81
CA ASN A 70 1.24 4.64 -13.15
C ASN A 70 1.28 6.13 -12.78
N ARG A 71 0.26 6.89 -13.15
CA ARG A 71 0.15 8.34 -12.91
C ARG A 71 -0.61 8.69 -11.63
N VAL A 72 -0.80 7.72 -10.73
CA VAL A 72 -1.40 7.97 -9.42
C VAL A 72 -0.30 8.47 -8.49
N VAL A 73 -0.33 9.77 -8.20
CA VAL A 73 0.65 10.44 -7.35
C VAL A 73 0.00 10.86 -6.05
N VAL A 74 0.61 10.48 -4.92
CA VAL A 74 0.20 10.96 -3.60
C VAL A 74 0.86 12.31 -3.36
N ALA A 75 0.03 13.32 -3.10
CA ALA A 75 0.49 14.66 -2.78
C ALA A 75 1.25 14.71 -1.43
N PRO A 76 2.13 15.70 -1.20
CA PRO A 76 2.77 15.89 0.09
C PRO A 76 1.73 16.33 1.12
N MET A 77 1.31 15.42 1.99
CA MET A 77 0.27 15.67 3.00
C MET A 77 0.89 15.70 4.39
N CYS A 78 0.87 16.85 5.07
CA CYS A 78 1.35 16.97 6.45
C CYS A 78 0.50 16.12 7.40
N MET A 79 1.15 15.22 8.14
CA MET A 79 0.49 14.30 9.07
C MET A 79 0.50 14.82 10.51
N TYR A 80 1.33 15.82 10.79
CA TYR A 80 1.48 16.44 12.11
C TYR A 80 1.73 15.44 13.25
N SER A 81 2.35 14.29 12.92
CA SER A 81 2.50 13.13 13.80
C SER A 81 3.96 12.84 14.15
N SER A 82 4.84 13.82 13.94
CA SER A 82 6.25 13.77 14.33
C SER A 82 6.46 14.28 15.75
N LYS A 83 7.47 13.75 16.42
CA LYS A 83 7.95 14.26 17.70
C LYS A 83 9.35 14.82 17.51
N ASP A 84 9.54 16.11 17.77
CA ASP A 84 10.82 16.81 17.59
C ASP A 84 11.41 16.67 16.16
N GLY A 85 10.54 16.59 15.16
CA GLY A 85 10.92 16.38 13.76
C GLY A 85 11.20 14.92 13.38
N PHE A 86 11.20 13.99 14.33
CA PHE A 86 11.41 12.58 14.04
C PHE A 86 10.16 11.92 13.47
N PHE A 87 10.37 11.19 12.36
CA PHE A 87 9.38 10.27 11.84
C PHE A 87 9.04 9.19 12.87
N THR A 88 7.81 8.71 12.79
CA THR A 88 7.20 7.75 13.72
C THR A 88 6.53 6.62 12.96
N ASN A 89 6.13 5.56 13.66
CA ASN A 89 5.42 4.44 13.03
C ASN A 89 4.09 4.85 12.38
N PHE A 90 3.50 5.99 12.78
CA PHE A 90 2.34 6.54 12.08
C PHE A 90 2.66 6.80 10.60
N HIS A 91 3.82 7.39 10.32
CA HIS A 91 4.28 7.70 8.96
C HIS A 91 4.56 6.43 8.17
N LEU A 92 5.14 5.40 8.82
CA LEU A 92 5.36 4.10 8.19
C LEU A 92 4.03 3.45 7.75
N VAL A 93 3.04 3.43 8.62
CA VAL A 93 1.73 2.83 8.31
C VAL A 93 1.00 3.65 7.24
N SER A 94 1.01 4.97 7.33
CA SER A 94 0.29 5.82 6.36
C SER A 94 0.91 5.75 4.98
N ILE A 95 2.23 5.95 4.86
CA ILE A 95 2.95 5.89 3.58
C ILE A 95 2.99 4.45 3.05
N GLY A 96 3.19 3.48 3.93
CA GLY A 96 3.19 2.06 3.56
C GLY A 96 1.85 1.62 2.98
N SER A 97 0.73 2.13 3.51
CA SER A 97 -0.60 1.87 2.95
C SER A 97 -0.70 2.36 1.50
N PHE A 98 -0.19 3.55 1.17
CA PHE A 98 -0.20 4.03 -0.22
C PHE A 98 0.65 3.17 -1.15
N ALA A 99 1.81 2.72 -0.67
CA ALA A 99 2.70 1.86 -1.44
C ALA A 99 2.05 0.49 -1.73
N ILE A 100 1.45 -0.16 -0.72
CA ILE A 100 0.74 -1.44 -0.86
C ILE A 100 -0.43 -1.31 -1.85
N ASN A 101 -1.13 -0.17 -1.84
CA ASN A 101 -2.27 0.05 -2.73
C ASN A 101 -1.88 0.42 -4.18
N GLY A 102 -0.58 0.50 -4.49
CA GLY A 102 -0.10 0.67 -5.86
C GLY A 102 -0.05 2.11 -6.36
N ALA A 103 0.12 3.09 -5.46
CA ALA A 103 0.48 4.44 -5.90
C ALA A 103 1.84 4.42 -6.63
N GLY A 104 1.90 5.03 -7.81
CA GLY A 104 3.12 5.04 -8.61
C GLY A 104 4.23 5.87 -7.94
N LEU A 105 3.88 7.07 -7.48
CA LEU A 105 4.80 7.99 -6.80
C LEU A 105 4.15 8.54 -5.54
N ILE A 106 4.88 8.54 -4.44
CA ILE A 106 4.47 9.11 -3.16
C ILE A 106 5.35 10.32 -2.90
N LEU A 107 4.78 11.49 -2.63
CA LEU A 107 5.57 12.64 -2.22
C LEU A 107 5.59 12.69 -0.69
N GLN A 108 6.79 12.66 -0.11
CA GLN A 108 6.98 12.82 1.32
C GLN A 108 6.37 14.15 1.80
N GLU A 109 5.81 14.17 3.01
CA GLU A 109 5.21 15.37 3.58
C GLU A 109 6.22 16.53 3.69
N ALA A 110 5.71 17.75 3.85
CA ALA A 110 6.55 18.94 4.01
C ALA A 110 7.48 18.75 5.23
N THR A 111 8.75 18.48 4.93
CA THR A 111 9.78 18.13 5.91
C THR A 111 10.68 19.34 6.10
N ALA A 112 10.75 19.86 7.33
CA ALA A 112 11.48 21.07 7.62
C ALA A 112 12.99 20.82 7.62
N VAL A 113 13.76 21.75 7.03
CA VAL A 113 15.23 21.70 6.96
C VAL A 113 15.93 22.29 8.19
N MET A 114 15.18 22.90 9.10
CA MET A 114 15.66 23.46 10.36
C MET A 114 14.54 23.38 11.43
N PRO A 115 14.87 23.35 12.73
CA PRO A 115 13.87 23.22 13.80
C PRO A 115 12.78 24.30 13.78
N ASN A 116 13.14 25.53 13.41
CA ASN A 116 12.25 26.70 13.30
C ASN A 116 11.53 26.80 11.94
N GLY A 117 11.90 25.96 10.96
CA GLY A 117 11.25 25.90 9.65
C GLY A 117 9.97 25.04 9.63
N ARG A 118 9.58 24.47 10.77
CA ARG A 118 8.35 23.68 10.90
C ARG A 118 7.11 24.56 10.88
N ILE A 119 6.05 24.08 10.21
CA ILE A 119 4.73 24.72 10.24
C ILE A 119 4.07 24.56 11.62
N SER A 120 4.20 23.37 12.22
CA SER A 120 3.72 23.07 13.56
C SER A 120 4.71 22.19 14.33
N PRO A 121 4.61 22.09 15.67
CA PRO A 121 5.48 21.22 16.46
C PRO A 121 5.47 19.75 16.02
N GLY A 122 4.36 19.30 15.41
CA GLY A 122 4.18 17.94 14.90
C GLY A 122 4.72 17.69 13.49
N CYS A 123 5.30 18.69 12.82
CA CYS A 123 5.87 18.52 11.49
C CYS A 123 7.18 17.70 11.51
N ALA A 124 7.39 16.92 10.45
CA ALA A 124 8.61 16.19 10.20
C ALA A 124 9.82 17.11 9.95
N GLY A 125 11.02 16.60 10.21
CA GLY A 125 12.28 17.31 10.13
C GLY A 125 13.37 16.50 9.45
N LEU A 126 14.31 17.22 8.83
CA LEU A 126 15.54 16.66 8.24
C LEU A 126 16.70 17.65 8.40
N TRP A 127 17.05 17.95 9.65
CA TRP A 127 18.16 18.83 10.04
C TRP A 127 19.19 18.12 10.93
N ASP A 128 18.89 16.90 11.39
CA ASP A 128 19.75 16.06 12.23
C ASP A 128 19.85 14.67 11.58
N ASP A 129 21.05 14.12 11.48
CA ASP A 129 21.30 12.79 10.91
C ASP A 129 20.50 11.70 11.62
N ALA A 130 20.22 11.87 12.92
CA ALA A 130 19.38 10.95 13.69
C ALA A 130 17.94 10.85 13.13
N GLN A 131 17.44 11.87 12.42
CA GLN A 131 16.10 11.87 11.84
C GLN A 131 16.00 10.94 10.61
N VAL A 132 17.14 10.57 10.00
CA VAL A 132 17.19 9.72 8.80
C VAL A 132 16.80 8.27 9.11
N HIS A 133 17.04 7.77 10.32
CA HIS A 133 16.88 6.33 10.63
C HIS A 133 15.47 5.81 10.31
N LYS A 134 14.43 6.46 10.84
CA LYS A 134 13.05 6.04 10.60
C LYS A 134 12.59 6.39 9.18
N LEU A 135 13.06 7.51 8.61
CA LEU A 135 12.76 7.85 7.21
C LEU A 135 13.30 6.78 6.26
N LYS A 136 14.51 6.27 6.49
CA LYS A 136 15.09 5.19 5.70
C LYS A 136 14.25 3.92 5.75
N GLU A 137 13.77 3.52 6.93
CA GLU A 137 12.87 2.37 7.08
C GLU A 137 11.60 2.52 6.24
N ILE A 138 11.02 3.72 6.20
CA ILE A 138 9.84 4.04 5.39
C ILE A 138 10.18 3.94 3.89
N VAL A 139 11.29 4.54 3.47
CA VAL A 139 11.74 4.51 2.05
C VAL A 139 12.04 3.09 1.59
N ASP A 140 12.75 2.31 2.40
CA ASP A 140 13.07 0.91 2.11
C ASP A 140 11.78 0.09 1.97
N PHE A 141 10.80 0.30 2.85
CA PHE A 141 9.49 -0.35 2.75
C PHE A 141 8.78 -0.01 1.43
N VAL A 142 8.72 1.26 1.04
CA VAL A 142 8.10 1.69 -0.22
C VAL A 142 8.78 1.03 -1.43
N HIS A 143 10.11 0.95 -1.41
CA HIS A 143 10.88 0.30 -2.49
C HIS A 143 10.63 -1.20 -2.58
N VAL A 144 10.48 -1.90 -1.44
CA VAL A 144 10.12 -3.32 -1.42
C VAL A 144 8.74 -3.56 -2.07
N GLN A 145 7.80 -2.61 -1.93
CA GLN A 145 6.50 -2.68 -2.61
C GLN A 145 6.56 -2.26 -4.10
N GLY A 146 7.74 -1.93 -4.64
CA GLY A 146 7.91 -1.46 -6.02
C GLY A 146 7.56 0.01 -6.26
N GLY A 147 7.07 0.72 -5.23
CA GLY A 147 6.73 2.14 -5.29
C GLY A 147 7.95 3.06 -5.44
N LYS A 148 7.69 4.36 -5.64
CA LYS A 148 8.70 5.43 -5.66
C LYS A 148 8.30 6.51 -4.66
N ILE A 149 9.27 7.08 -3.93
CA ILE A 149 9.06 8.13 -2.92
C ILE A 149 10.17 9.19 -2.98
#